data_AF-J9YW74-F1
#
_entry.id   AF-J9YW74-F1
#
_cell.length_a   1.000
_cell.length_b   1.000
_cell.length_c   1.000
_cell.angle_alpha   90.00
_cell.angle_beta   90.00
_cell.angle_gamma   90.00
#
_symmetry.space_group_name_H-M   'P 1'
#
loop_
_entity.id
_entity.type
_entity.pdbx_description
1 polymer ?
#
loop_
_entity_poly.entity_id
_entity_poly.type
_entity_poly.pdbx_seq_one_letter_code
_entity_poly.pdbx_strand_id
1 'polypeptide(L)'
;MKKDINISKRIQSKDVYDCLIDNYSYLSSDWVYHQWNWLHQNYSAFNDLVKYFVAISLVRNTLRFYDQNGFKYNYEQYYARNEIQIGEFNISELAKEFELPKETMRRKVLELEKTKVIRKEGKKIILNRSNYNLIKPINQIRITSKYIAKLSKLLFKQKLIHKAITEEEVTTKIQNEFSKAWLWFYEFQLPLMISWKKFFEDIHILYIWGTLGLNQVYNQKNKSNLDEIESIVFDDYLETLLADSGAGLNIMSISEMTKIPRATVIRKMKYLENEKLVKMNKKKQYYLSDFTPFKVSPLIKKHFKLKSDFIAKIMNLILVEEIS
;
A
#
# COMPACT_ATOMS: atom_id res chain seq x y z
N MET A 1 19.26 21.64 -27.78
CA MET A 1 20.27 21.27 -26.76
C MET A 1 20.07 19.82 -26.38
N LYS A 2 21.14 19.02 -26.37
CA LYS A 2 21.11 17.70 -25.74
C LYS A 2 20.96 17.96 -24.24
N LYS A 3 19.87 17.45 -23.67
CA LYS A 3 19.58 17.51 -22.25
C LYS A 3 20.40 16.43 -21.56
N ASP A 4 21.32 16.82 -20.70
CA ASP A 4 22.17 15.87 -19.98
C ASP A 4 21.56 15.54 -18.62
N ILE A 5 21.54 14.24 -18.30
CA ILE A 5 20.98 13.71 -17.06
C ILE A 5 22.07 13.67 -16.00
N ASN A 6 21.89 14.40 -14.89
CA ASN A 6 22.84 14.37 -13.79
C ASN A 6 22.57 13.21 -12.82
N ILE A 7 23.12 12.06 -13.15
CA ILE A 7 22.98 10.81 -12.39
C ILE A 7 23.57 10.90 -10.98
N SER A 8 24.52 11.82 -10.72
CA SER A 8 25.14 11.99 -9.38
C SER A 8 24.15 12.43 -8.31
N LYS A 9 23.02 13.05 -8.71
CA LYS A 9 21.94 13.50 -7.82
C LYS A 9 20.97 12.41 -7.40
N ARG A 10 21.13 11.18 -7.91
CA ARG A 10 20.22 10.07 -7.62
C ARG A 10 20.33 9.66 -6.15
N ILE A 11 19.20 9.32 -5.54
CA ILE A 11 19.16 8.64 -4.25
C ILE A 11 19.09 7.13 -4.42
N GLN A 12 19.80 6.38 -3.57
CA GLN A 12 19.70 4.91 -3.55
C GLN A 12 18.53 4.45 -2.67
N SER A 13 17.93 3.32 -3.00
CA SER A 13 16.87 2.75 -2.18
C SER A 13 17.33 2.29 -0.79
N LYS A 14 18.63 2.04 -0.62
CA LYS A 14 19.25 1.79 0.68
C LYS A 14 19.17 3.03 1.58
N ASP A 15 19.55 4.21 1.08
CA ASP A 15 19.49 5.46 1.84
C ASP A 15 18.05 5.78 2.28
N VAL A 16 17.09 5.54 1.39
CA VAL A 16 15.66 5.66 1.71
C VAL A 16 15.24 4.64 2.77
N TYR A 17 15.71 3.39 2.67
CA TYR A 17 15.39 2.34 3.64
C TYR A 17 15.92 2.68 5.04
N ASP A 18 17.18 3.07 5.15
CA ASP A 18 17.82 3.41 6.42
C ASP A 18 17.08 4.61 7.07
N CYS A 19 16.79 5.66 6.29
CA CYS A 19 16.00 6.79 6.77
C CYS A 19 14.58 6.38 7.23
N LEU A 20 13.91 5.44 6.55
CA LEU A 20 12.60 4.94 6.96
C LEU A 20 12.65 4.20 8.30
N ILE A 21 13.71 3.42 8.55
CA ILE A 21 13.91 2.67 9.79
C ILE A 21 14.20 3.63 10.93
N ASP A 22 15.15 4.53 10.74
CA ASP A 22 15.63 5.45 11.78
C ASP A 22 14.57 6.47 12.20
N ASN A 23 13.61 6.77 11.32
CA ASN A 23 12.56 7.77 11.56
C ASN A 23 11.17 7.14 11.60
N TYR A 24 11.07 5.82 11.86
CA TYR A 24 9.79 5.13 11.77
C TYR A 24 8.76 5.69 12.75
N SER A 25 9.18 6.03 13.95
CA SER A 25 8.32 6.60 15.00
C SER A 25 7.59 7.87 14.53
N TYR A 26 8.27 8.71 13.75
CA TYR A 26 7.74 9.93 13.13
C TYR A 26 6.87 9.68 11.90
N LEU A 27 7.12 8.60 11.17
CA LEU A 27 6.48 8.28 9.89
C LEU A 27 5.35 7.25 9.99
N SER A 28 5.24 6.54 11.12
CA SER A 28 4.36 5.39 11.31
C SER A 28 2.90 5.73 11.05
N SER A 29 2.40 6.82 11.64
CA SER A 29 1.00 7.23 11.51
C SER A 29 0.58 7.46 10.06
N ASP A 30 1.41 8.18 9.29
CA ASP A 30 1.15 8.45 7.88
C ASP A 30 1.25 7.17 7.04
N TRP A 31 2.20 6.28 7.37
CA TRP A 31 2.38 5.01 6.65
C TRP A 31 1.24 4.01 6.91
N VAL A 32 0.87 3.81 8.17
CA VAL A 32 -0.22 2.90 8.54
C VAL A 32 -1.53 3.43 7.95
N TYR A 33 -1.77 4.75 7.99
CA TYR A 33 -2.90 5.35 7.30
C TYR A 33 -2.84 5.15 5.78
N HIS A 34 -1.68 5.33 5.16
CA HIS A 34 -1.51 5.10 3.71
C HIS A 34 -1.91 3.68 3.30
N GLN A 35 -1.49 2.66 4.06
CA GLN A 35 -1.86 1.26 3.79
C GLN A 35 -3.32 0.97 4.11
N TRP A 36 -3.81 1.46 5.25
CA TRP A 36 -5.20 1.28 5.66
C TRP A 36 -6.17 1.92 4.67
N ASN A 37 -5.89 3.14 4.22
CA ASN A 37 -6.69 3.87 3.25
C ASN A 37 -6.74 3.16 1.89
N TRP A 38 -5.63 2.55 1.47
CA TRP A 38 -5.61 1.72 0.27
C TRP A 38 -6.53 0.51 0.40
N LEU A 39 -6.43 -0.24 1.49
CA LEU A 39 -7.33 -1.38 1.74
C LEU A 39 -8.80 -0.93 1.84
N HIS A 40 -9.07 0.19 2.51
CA HIS A 40 -10.41 0.73 2.73
C HIS A 40 -11.12 1.09 1.42
N GLN A 41 -10.47 1.90 0.58
CA GLN A 41 -11.03 2.34 -0.70
C GLN A 41 -11.36 1.13 -1.60
N ASN A 42 -10.48 0.14 -1.61
CA ASN A 42 -10.62 -0.99 -2.52
C ASN A 42 -11.55 -2.08 -2.00
N TYR A 43 -11.57 -2.33 -0.68
CA TYR A 43 -12.58 -3.19 -0.09
C TYR A 43 -13.97 -2.59 -0.29
N SER A 44 -14.15 -1.28 -0.10
CA SER A 44 -15.44 -0.61 -0.32
C SER A 44 -15.95 -0.75 -1.76
N ALA A 45 -15.05 -0.84 -2.75
CA ALA A 45 -15.41 -1.02 -4.16
C ALA A 45 -15.71 -2.49 -4.53
N PHE A 46 -15.03 -3.47 -3.92
CA PHE A 46 -15.12 -4.88 -4.34
C PHE A 46 -15.85 -5.80 -3.35
N ASN A 47 -15.98 -5.38 -2.09
CA ASN A 47 -16.33 -6.19 -0.91
C ASN A 47 -15.49 -7.49 -0.78
N ASP A 48 -14.36 -7.55 -1.49
CA ASP A 48 -13.46 -8.69 -1.57
C ASP A 48 -12.09 -8.20 -2.03
N LEU A 49 -11.13 -8.16 -1.11
CA LEU A 49 -9.77 -7.69 -1.38
C LEU A 49 -9.00 -8.61 -2.35
N VAL A 50 -9.29 -9.91 -2.36
CA VAL A 50 -8.62 -10.84 -3.28
C VAL A 50 -9.07 -10.58 -4.71
N LYS A 51 -10.38 -10.42 -4.91
CA LYS A 51 -10.96 -10.06 -6.22
C LYS A 51 -10.37 -8.74 -6.74
N TYR A 52 -10.23 -7.76 -5.85
CA TYR A 52 -9.56 -6.51 -6.17
C TYR A 52 -8.09 -6.72 -6.59
N PHE A 53 -7.32 -7.50 -5.83
CA PHE A 53 -5.92 -7.74 -6.14
C PHE A 53 -5.70 -8.43 -7.49
N VAL A 54 -6.59 -9.34 -7.87
CA VAL A 54 -6.57 -9.94 -9.20
C VAL A 54 -6.75 -8.87 -10.28
N ALA A 55 -7.74 -7.99 -10.13
CA ALA A 55 -7.98 -6.91 -11.10
C ALA A 55 -6.76 -5.99 -11.27
N ILE A 56 -6.09 -5.58 -10.16
CA ILE A 56 -4.90 -4.74 -10.27
C ILE A 56 -3.67 -5.48 -10.78
N SER A 57 -3.55 -6.80 -10.57
CA SER A 57 -2.46 -7.59 -11.19
C SER A 57 -2.57 -7.56 -12.72
N LEU A 58 -3.80 -7.67 -13.25
CA LEU A 58 -4.06 -7.53 -14.68
C LEU A 58 -3.72 -6.13 -15.20
N VAL A 59 -4.12 -5.08 -14.47
CA VAL A 59 -3.77 -3.69 -14.83
C VAL A 59 -2.25 -3.48 -14.77
N ARG A 60 -1.57 -3.97 -13.73
CA ARG A 60 -0.11 -3.91 -13.61
C ARG A 60 0.57 -4.56 -14.81
N ASN A 61 0.09 -5.72 -15.26
CA ASN A 61 0.67 -6.40 -16.43
C ASN A 61 0.50 -5.56 -17.71
N THR A 62 -0.65 -4.90 -17.88
CA THR A 62 -0.84 -3.93 -18.98
C THR A 62 0.09 -2.72 -18.86
N LEU A 63 0.26 -2.15 -17.67
CA LEU A 63 1.19 -1.04 -17.46
C LEU A 63 2.65 -1.45 -17.70
N ARG A 64 3.02 -2.69 -17.35
CA ARG A 64 4.33 -3.27 -17.66
C ARG A 64 4.55 -3.36 -19.16
N PHE A 65 3.55 -3.81 -19.91
CA PHE A 65 3.59 -3.82 -21.37
C PHE A 65 3.78 -2.40 -21.93
N TYR A 66 3.08 -1.40 -21.38
CA TYR A 66 3.28 0.00 -21.79
C TYR A 66 4.72 0.47 -21.56
N ASP A 67 5.26 0.28 -20.36
CA ASP A 67 6.63 0.69 -20.01
C ASP A 67 7.68 0.00 -20.90
N GLN A 68 7.56 -1.31 -21.11
CA GLN A 68 8.49 -2.10 -21.93
C GLN A 68 8.50 -1.69 -23.41
N ASN A 69 7.40 -1.16 -23.92
CA ASN A 69 7.28 -0.71 -25.31
C ASN A 69 7.37 0.81 -25.46
N GLY A 70 7.75 1.53 -24.38
CA GLY A 70 7.92 2.98 -24.41
C GLY A 70 6.62 3.77 -24.51
N PHE A 71 5.45 3.14 -24.31
CA PHE A 71 4.18 3.85 -24.24
C PHE A 71 4.09 4.60 -22.91
N LYS A 72 3.87 5.91 -22.98
CA LYS A 72 3.73 6.78 -21.82
C LYS A 72 2.38 7.47 -21.85
N TYR A 73 1.65 7.33 -20.75
CA TYR A 73 0.40 8.03 -20.52
C TYR A 73 0.50 8.82 -19.22
N ASN A 74 0.17 10.10 -19.30
CA ASN A 74 -0.14 10.91 -18.13
C ASN A 74 -1.52 10.51 -17.56
N TYR A 75 -1.86 11.06 -16.40
CA TYR A 75 -3.07 10.71 -15.68
C TYR A 75 -4.35 10.96 -16.50
N GLU A 76 -4.46 12.13 -17.15
CA GLU A 76 -5.64 12.47 -17.96
C GLU A 76 -5.75 11.57 -19.19
N GLN A 77 -4.66 11.33 -19.91
CA GLN A 77 -4.63 10.42 -21.06
C GLN A 77 -5.01 8.99 -20.65
N TYR A 78 -4.47 8.51 -19.52
CA TYR A 78 -4.73 7.17 -19.04
C TYR A 78 -6.19 6.98 -18.64
N TYR A 79 -6.83 8.01 -18.07
CA TYR A 79 -8.23 7.98 -17.63
C TYR A 79 -9.22 8.64 -18.61
N ALA A 80 -8.77 9.02 -19.82
CA ALA A 80 -9.62 9.59 -20.87
C ALA A 80 -10.70 8.61 -21.35
N ARG A 81 -10.48 7.31 -21.17
CA ARG A 81 -11.44 6.25 -21.45
C ARG A 81 -11.73 5.45 -20.19
N ASN A 82 -12.99 5.02 -20.05
CA ASN A 82 -13.44 4.17 -18.97
C ASN A 82 -13.02 2.70 -19.14
N GLU A 83 -12.26 2.39 -20.18
CA GLU A 83 -11.94 1.02 -20.57
C GLU A 83 -10.48 0.92 -20.94
N ILE A 84 -9.87 -0.20 -20.55
CA ILE A 84 -8.51 -0.54 -20.92
C ILE A 84 -8.50 -1.96 -21.47
N GLN A 85 -7.87 -2.13 -22.62
CA GLN A 85 -7.57 -3.47 -23.12
C GLN A 85 -6.47 -4.06 -22.23
N ILE A 86 -6.74 -5.23 -21.66
CA ILE A 86 -5.76 -6.00 -20.91
C ILE A 86 -5.23 -7.17 -21.75
N GLY A 87 -4.00 -7.59 -21.45
CA GLY A 87 -3.41 -8.75 -22.09
C GLY A 87 -4.14 -10.05 -21.72
N GLU A 88 -3.89 -11.10 -22.50
CA GLU A 88 -4.27 -12.45 -22.10
C GLU A 88 -3.60 -12.81 -20.78
N PHE A 89 -4.29 -13.62 -19.97
CA PHE A 89 -3.79 -14.03 -18.67
C PHE A 89 -4.11 -15.49 -18.39
N ASN A 90 -3.22 -16.15 -17.65
CA ASN A 90 -3.37 -17.56 -17.28
C ASN A 90 -3.85 -17.69 -15.82
N ILE A 91 -4.97 -18.39 -15.61
CA ILE A 91 -5.52 -18.64 -14.27
C ILE A 91 -4.52 -19.37 -13.36
N SER A 92 -3.71 -20.28 -13.91
CA SER A 92 -2.71 -21.04 -13.14
C SER A 92 -1.55 -20.16 -12.69
N GLU A 93 -1.13 -19.20 -13.51
CA GLU A 93 -0.08 -18.23 -13.15
C GLU A 93 -0.58 -17.27 -12.08
N LEU A 94 -1.80 -16.74 -12.22
CA LEU A 94 -2.44 -15.92 -11.20
C LEU A 94 -2.59 -16.70 -9.88
N ALA A 95 -3.06 -17.95 -9.95
CA ALA A 95 -3.18 -18.80 -8.77
C ALA A 95 -1.84 -18.99 -8.04
N LYS A 96 -0.76 -19.18 -8.80
CA LYS A 96 0.61 -19.27 -8.26
C LYS A 96 1.08 -17.94 -7.66
N GLU A 97 0.85 -16.81 -8.33
CA GLU A 97 1.22 -15.48 -7.85
C GLU A 97 0.57 -15.16 -6.49
N PHE A 98 -0.72 -15.44 -6.35
CA PHE A 98 -1.48 -15.13 -5.14
C PHE A 98 -1.43 -16.21 -4.05
N GLU A 99 -0.71 -17.31 -4.29
CA GLU A 99 -0.68 -18.49 -3.43
C GLU A 99 -2.12 -18.94 -3.09
N LEU A 100 -2.91 -19.24 -4.12
CA LEU A 100 -4.31 -19.66 -4.01
C LEU A 100 -4.57 -20.95 -4.81
N PRO A 101 -5.53 -21.79 -4.40
CA PRO A 101 -5.98 -22.89 -5.23
C PRO A 101 -6.48 -22.41 -6.59
N LYS A 102 -6.19 -23.16 -7.66
CA LYS A 102 -6.59 -22.82 -9.03
C LYS A 102 -8.09 -22.61 -9.17
N GLU A 103 -8.90 -23.41 -8.47
CA GLU A 103 -10.37 -23.26 -8.47
C GLU A 103 -10.82 -21.96 -7.79
N THR A 104 -10.19 -21.58 -6.67
CA THR A 104 -10.47 -20.29 -6.03
C THR A 104 -10.16 -19.13 -6.96
N MET A 105 -9.02 -19.18 -7.66
CA MET A 105 -8.65 -18.16 -8.64
C MET A 105 -9.64 -18.10 -9.82
N ARG A 106 -10.03 -19.27 -10.36
CA ARG A 106 -11.05 -19.38 -11.42
C ARG A 106 -12.36 -18.72 -10.99
N ARG A 107 -12.83 -19.00 -9.78
CA ARG A 107 -14.05 -18.39 -9.23
C ARG A 107 -13.92 -16.87 -9.12
N LYS A 108 -12.75 -16.34 -8.71
CA LYS A 108 -12.53 -14.88 -8.64
C LYS A 108 -12.54 -14.21 -10.01
N VAL A 109 -11.95 -14.83 -11.02
CA VAL A 109 -12.04 -14.34 -12.40
C VAL A 109 -13.48 -14.37 -12.89
N LEU A 110 -14.23 -15.44 -12.64
CA LEU A 110 -15.64 -15.54 -13.02
C LEU A 110 -16.51 -14.47 -12.32
N GLU A 111 -16.24 -14.15 -11.06
CA GLU A 111 -16.89 -13.04 -10.35
C GLU A 111 -16.62 -11.69 -11.05
N LEU A 112 -15.38 -11.44 -11.49
CA LEU A 112 -15.00 -10.24 -12.26
C LEU A 112 -15.72 -10.18 -13.63
N GLU A 113 -15.94 -11.33 -14.27
CA GLU A 113 -16.69 -11.41 -15.53
C GLU A 113 -18.19 -11.16 -15.32
N LYS A 114 -18.80 -11.81 -14.32
CA LYS A 114 -20.23 -11.65 -13.99
C LYS A 114 -20.60 -10.22 -13.62
N THR A 115 -19.67 -9.51 -12.98
CA THR A 115 -19.82 -8.11 -12.59
C THR A 115 -19.37 -7.13 -13.68
N LYS A 116 -19.01 -7.63 -14.87
CA LYS A 116 -18.58 -6.84 -16.02
C LYS A 116 -17.35 -5.97 -15.74
N VAL A 117 -16.51 -6.31 -14.75
CA VAL A 117 -15.16 -5.72 -14.61
C VAL A 117 -14.34 -6.11 -15.82
N ILE A 118 -14.38 -7.40 -16.14
CA ILE A 118 -13.62 -7.99 -17.23
C ILE A 118 -14.63 -8.57 -18.20
N ARG A 119 -14.43 -8.34 -19.49
CA ARG A 119 -15.26 -8.95 -20.54
C ARG A 119 -14.41 -9.26 -21.75
N LYS A 120 -14.85 -10.26 -22.50
CA LYS A 120 -14.25 -10.60 -23.79
C LYS A 120 -15.02 -9.91 -24.91
N GLU A 121 -14.30 -9.25 -25.80
CA GLU A 121 -14.82 -8.64 -27.02
C GLU A 121 -14.03 -9.20 -28.21
N GLY A 122 -14.56 -10.27 -28.82
CA GLY A 122 -13.82 -11.06 -29.80
C GLY A 122 -12.54 -11.63 -29.18
N LYS A 123 -11.38 -11.28 -29.74
CA LYS A 123 -10.06 -11.68 -29.23
C LYS A 123 -9.54 -10.78 -28.11
N LYS A 124 -10.19 -9.66 -27.82
CA LYS A 124 -9.74 -8.69 -26.82
C LYS A 124 -10.34 -8.99 -25.46
N ILE A 125 -9.56 -8.75 -24.41
CA ILE A 125 -10.06 -8.71 -23.05
C ILE A 125 -10.08 -7.25 -22.61
N ILE A 126 -11.25 -6.77 -22.21
CA ILE A 126 -11.47 -5.39 -21.80
C ILE A 126 -11.72 -5.36 -20.30
N LEU A 127 -11.00 -4.48 -19.60
CA LEU A 127 -11.30 -4.10 -18.23
C LEU A 127 -12.10 -2.80 -18.23
N ASN A 128 -13.33 -2.87 -17.75
CA ASN A 128 -14.23 -1.74 -17.55
C ASN A 128 -14.00 -1.11 -16.17
N ARG A 129 -13.64 0.17 -16.16
CA ARG A 129 -13.34 0.95 -14.97
C ARG A 129 -14.54 1.73 -14.43
N SER A 130 -15.68 1.74 -15.12
CA SER A 130 -16.90 2.45 -14.70
C SER A 130 -17.88 1.56 -13.95
N ASN A 131 -17.87 0.24 -14.19
CA ASN A 131 -18.73 -0.72 -13.46
C ASN A 131 -18.34 -0.89 -11.99
N TYR A 132 -17.17 -0.39 -11.65
CA TYR A 132 -16.68 -0.23 -10.30
C TYR A 132 -16.43 1.25 -10.19
N ASN A 133 -16.78 1.89 -9.09
CA ASN A 133 -16.08 3.10 -8.70
C ASN A 133 -14.64 2.67 -8.39
N LEU A 134 -13.88 2.24 -9.41
CA LEU A 134 -12.49 1.84 -9.32
C LEU A 134 -11.80 3.17 -9.13
N ILE A 135 -11.78 3.56 -7.85
CA ILE A 135 -11.63 4.95 -7.42
C ILE A 135 -10.39 5.44 -8.12
N LYS A 136 -10.58 6.40 -9.03
CA LYS A 136 -9.45 7.08 -9.65
C LYS A 136 -8.51 7.44 -8.50
N PRO A 137 -7.24 7.05 -8.54
CA PRO A 137 -6.43 7.00 -7.34
C PRO A 137 -5.99 8.38 -6.84
N ILE A 138 -6.73 9.44 -7.12
CA ILE A 138 -6.46 10.84 -6.74
C ILE A 138 -6.13 10.94 -5.25
N ASN A 139 -6.99 10.35 -4.40
CA ASN A 139 -6.76 10.35 -2.95
C ASN A 139 -5.49 9.59 -2.58
N GLN A 140 -5.23 8.45 -3.22
CA GLN A 140 -4.04 7.65 -2.95
C GLN A 140 -2.77 8.35 -3.45
N ILE A 141 -2.81 9.02 -4.61
CA ILE A 141 -1.71 9.85 -5.14
C ILE A 141 -1.39 10.93 -4.12
N ARG A 142 -2.39 11.71 -3.66
CA ARG A 142 -2.18 12.77 -2.66
C ARG A 142 -1.53 12.25 -1.38
N ILE A 143 -2.05 11.16 -0.81
CA ILE A 143 -1.49 10.55 0.41
C ILE A 143 -0.06 10.05 0.19
N THR A 144 0.20 9.45 -0.98
CA THR A 144 1.55 8.99 -1.37
C THR A 144 2.50 10.17 -1.52
N SER A 145 2.08 11.24 -2.20
CA SER A 145 2.85 12.46 -2.40
C SER A 145 3.21 13.13 -1.08
N LYS A 146 2.24 13.28 -0.17
CA LYS A 146 2.46 13.83 1.16
C LYS A 146 3.49 13.01 1.94
N TYR A 147 3.39 11.68 1.87
CA TYR A 147 4.32 10.77 2.52
C TYR A 147 5.75 10.91 1.97
N ILE A 148 5.90 10.92 0.65
CA ILE A 148 7.21 11.09 -0.01
C ILE A 148 7.80 12.46 0.29
N ALA A 149 7.00 13.54 0.27
CA ALA A 149 7.45 14.88 0.62
C ALA A 149 7.89 14.99 2.08
N LYS A 150 7.21 14.31 3.01
CA LYS A 150 7.62 14.25 4.42
C LYS A 150 8.97 13.53 4.57
N LEU A 151 9.15 12.40 3.88
CA LEU A 151 10.42 11.67 3.89
C LEU A 151 11.56 12.45 3.23
N SER A 152 11.29 13.16 2.13
CA SER A 152 12.29 13.95 1.42
C SER A 152 12.89 15.04 2.31
N LYS A 153 12.08 15.66 3.19
CA LYS A 153 12.57 16.64 4.18
C LYS A 153 13.57 16.03 5.15
N LEU A 154 13.35 14.78 5.59
CA LEU A 154 14.29 14.07 6.47
C LEU A 154 15.58 13.74 5.73
N LEU A 155 15.48 13.20 4.53
CA LEU A 155 16.63 12.89 3.68
C LEU A 155 17.46 14.13 3.34
N PHE A 156 16.81 15.27 3.14
CA PHE A 156 17.48 16.56 2.92
C PHE A 156 18.21 17.04 4.18
N LYS A 157 17.59 16.96 5.36
CA LYS A 157 18.26 17.26 6.65
C LYS A 157 19.48 16.37 6.88
N GLN A 158 19.41 15.09 6.48
CA GLN A 158 20.51 14.13 6.52
C GLN A 158 21.56 14.32 5.41
N LYS A 159 21.40 15.34 4.54
CA LYS A 159 22.28 15.64 3.40
C LYS A 159 22.42 14.50 2.39
N LEU A 160 21.42 13.61 2.31
CA LEU A 160 21.38 12.49 1.35
C LEU A 160 20.79 12.90 0.00
N ILE A 161 20.09 14.03 -0.05
CA ILE A 161 19.59 14.65 -1.29
C ILE A 161 19.92 16.14 -1.30
N HIS A 162 20.00 16.71 -2.49
CA HIS A 162 20.42 18.11 -2.70
C HIS A 162 19.29 19.15 -2.54
N LYS A 163 18.03 18.70 -2.50
CA LYS A 163 16.85 19.53 -2.21
C LYS A 163 15.76 18.71 -1.54
N ALA A 164 14.98 19.33 -0.67
CA ALA A 164 13.70 18.75 -0.24
C ALA A 164 12.70 18.79 -1.41
N ILE A 165 11.81 17.80 -1.47
CA ILE A 165 10.78 17.68 -2.52
C ILE A 165 9.42 18.00 -1.90
N THR A 166 8.66 18.88 -2.54
CA THR A 166 7.31 19.28 -2.11
C THR A 166 6.24 18.25 -2.48
N GLU A 167 5.08 18.30 -1.82
CA GLU A 167 3.92 17.44 -2.15
C GLU A 167 3.42 17.70 -3.58
N GLU A 168 3.47 18.95 -4.03
CA GLU A 168 3.09 19.36 -5.38
C GLU A 168 4.04 18.79 -6.44
N GLU A 169 5.36 18.90 -6.24
CA GLU A 169 6.36 18.30 -7.15
C GLU A 169 6.12 16.79 -7.32
N VAL A 170 5.87 16.06 -6.22
CA VAL A 170 5.59 14.62 -6.29
C VAL A 170 4.28 14.34 -7.01
N THR A 171 3.22 15.09 -6.69
CA THR A 171 1.89 14.91 -7.30
C THR A 171 1.94 15.16 -8.80
N THR A 172 2.52 16.29 -9.21
CA THR A 172 2.69 16.66 -10.62
C THR A 172 3.52 15.61 -11.36
N LYS A 173 4.61 15.12 -10.75
CA LYS A 173 5.44 14.10 -11.40
C LYS A 173 4.71 12.77 -11.56
N ILE A 174 3.98 12.31 -10.53
CA ILE A 174 3.16 11.10 -10.61
C ILE A 174 2.07 11.27 -11.68
N GLN A 175 1.43 12.44 -11.79
CA GLN A 175 0.40 12.67 -12.80
C GLN A 175 0.97 12.72 -14.22
N ASN A 176 2.11 13.37 -14.43
CA ASN A 176 2.74 13.46 -15.75
C ASN A 176 3.28 12.12 -16.26
N GLU A 177 3.83 11.29 -15.36
CA GLU A 177 4.40 9.98 -15.67
C GLU A 177 3.50 8.82 -15.17
N PHE A 178 2.18 9.01 -15.17
CA PHE A 178 1.24 8.18 -14.43
C PHE A 178 1.33 6.69 -14.71
N SER A 179 1.28 6.28 -15.98
CA SER A 179 1.39 4.86 -16.35
C SER A 179 2.62 4.16 -15.75
N LYS A 180 3.75 4.86 -15.67
CA LYS A 180 5.01 4.36 -15.12
C LYS A 180 5.04 4.43 -13.59
N ALA A 181 4.68 5.57 -13.02
CA ALA A 181 4.63 5.75 -11.57
C ALA A 181 3.66 4.75 -10.90
N TRP A 182 2.51 4.53 -11.55
CA TRP A 182 1.48 3.62 -11.05
C TRP A 182 1.83 2.14 -11.27
N LEU A 183 2.59 1.81 -12.33
CA LEU A 183 3.22 0.49 -12.47
C LEU A 183 4.09 0.20 -11.24
N TRP A 184 5.01 1.10 -10.90
CA TRP A 184 5.91 0.93 -9.76
C TRP A 184 5.14 0.85 -8.44
N PHE A 185 4.07 1.63 -8.29
CA PHE A 185 3.20 1.52 -7.12
C PHE A 185 2.59 0.12 -6.99
N TYR A 186 2.07 -0.45 -8.08
CA TYR A 186 1.52 -1.82 -8.07
C TYR A 186 2.58 -2.91 -7.90
N GLU A 187 3.77 -2.73 -8.46
CA GLU A 187 4.91 -3.62 -8.23
C GLU A 187 5.38 -3.64 -6.78
N PHE A 188 5.16 -2.55 -6.04
CA PHE A 188 5.43 -2.50 -4.60
C PHE A 188 4.25 -3.03 -3.77
N GLN A 189 3.01 -2.60 -4.08
CA GLN A 189 1.82 -2.94 -3.28
C GLN A 189 1.46 -4.42 -3.36
N LEU A 190 1.48 -5.04 -4.54
CA LEU A 190 1.02 -6.43 -4.70
C LEU A 190 1.90 -7.42 -3.91
N PRO A 191 3.23 -7.41 -4.03
CA PRO A 191 4.08 -8.28 -3.22
C PRO A 191 3.94 -8.03 -1.72
N LEU A 192 3.77 -6.77 -1.29
CA LEU A 192 3.51 -6.44 0.11
C LEU A 192 2.22 -7.10 0.60
N MET A 193 1.13 -6.98 -0.16
CA MET A 193 -0.16 -7.57 0.19
C MET A 193 -0.17 -9.09 0.15
N ILE A 194 0.49 -9.70 -0.84
CA ILE A 194 0.65 -11.16 -0.93
C ILE A 194 1.44 -11.67 0.28
N SER A 195 2.50 -10.95 0.67
CA SER A 195 3.31 -11.29 1.84
C SER A 195 2.51 -11.24 3.14
N TRP A 196 1.63 -10.24 3.32
CA TRP A 196 0.74 -10.19 4.49
C TRP A 196 -0.38 -11.23 4.43
N LYS A 197 -0.96 -11.46 3.26
CA LYS A 197 -1.93 -12.55 3.06
C LYS A 197 -1.30 -13.89 3.45
N LYS A 198 -0.04 -14.12 3.09
CA LYS A 198 0.67 -15.35 3.48
C LYS A 198 0.83 -15.47 4.99
N PHE A 199 1.17 -14.37 5.66
CA PHE A 199 1.31 -14.34 7.11
C PHE A 199 -0.01 -14.62 7.84
N PHE A 200 -1.12 -14.04 7.38
CA PHE A 200 -2.43 -14.16 8.03
C PHE A 200 -3.34 -15.24 7.44
N GLU A 201 -2.93 -15.90 6.35
CA GLU A 201 -3.72 -16.77 5.47
C GLU A 201 -4.94 -16.12 4.79
N ASP A 202 -5.42 -14.98 5.28
CA ASP A 202 -6.53 -14.20 4.75
C ASP A 202 -6.25 -12.69 4.85
N ILE A 203 -6.25 -12.01 3.70
CA ILE A 203 -5.96 -10.57 3.63
C ILE A 203 -6.96 -9.69 4.42
N HIS A 204 -8.21 -10.12 4.62
CA HIS A 204 -9.15 -9.32 5.41
C HIS A 204 -8.75 -9.27 6.89
N ILE A 205 -7.95 -10.25 7.36
CA ILE A 205 -7.37 -10.23 8.70
C ILE A 205 -6.33 -9.12 8.80
N LEU A 206 -5.47 -8.92 7.79
CA LEU A 206 -4.59 -7.75 7.71
C LEU A 206 -5.40 -6.46 7.82
N TYR A 207 -6.53 -6.35 7.12
CA TYR A 207 -7.30 -5.11 7.15
C TYR A 207 -7.90 -4.82 8.54
N ILE A 208 -8.43 -5.83 9.22
CA ILE A 208 -8.91 -5.73 10.60
C ILE A 208 -7.77 -5.41 11.57
N TRP A 209 -6.68 -6.16 11.50
CA TRP A 209 -5.50 -5.99 12.35
C TRP A 209 -4.83 -4.63 12.15
N GLY A 210 -4.70 -4.18 10.90
CA GLY A 210 -4.21 -2.85 10.54
C GLY A 210 -5.14 -1.72 11.02
N THR A 211 -6.44 -1.98 11.22
CA THR A 211 -7.36 -1.01 11.84
C THR A 211 -7.06 -0.80 13.31
N LEU A 212 -6.70 -1.86 14.04
CA LEU A 212 -6.22 -1.75 15.44
C LEU A 212 -4.89 -0.99 15.49
N GLY A 213 -3.97 -1.32 14.59
CA GLY A 213 -2.69 -0.62 14.46
C GLY A 213 -2.86 0.86 14.16
N LEU A 214 -3.76 1.22 13.24
CA LEU A 214 -4.08 2.62 12.92
C LEU A 214 -4.57 3.38 14.15
N ASN A 215 -5.46 2.77 14.93
CA ASN A 215 -5.98 3.36 16.17
C ASN A 215 -4.85 3.56 17.21
N GLN A 216 -3.96 2.59 17.38
CA GLN A 216 -2.83 2.69 18.31
C GLN A 216 -1.83 3.78 17.89
N VAL A 217 -1.44 3.85 16.61
CA VAL A 217 -0.47 4.88 16.17
C VAL A 217 -1.04 6.28 16.29
N TYR A 218 -2.35 6.46 16.14
CA TYR A 218 -3.01 7.75 16.38
C TYR A 218 -3.14 8.09 17.86
N ASN A 219 -3.48 7.12 18.71
CA ASN A 219 -3.45 7.32 20.15
C ASN A 219 -2.06 7.76 20.62
N GLN A 220 -1.00 7.10 20.14
CA GLN A 220 0.37 7.46 20.49
C GLN A 220 0.74 8.85 19.98
N LYS A 221 0.44 9.15 18.70
CA LYS A 221 0.71 10.47 18.11
C LYS A 221 0.03 11.61 18.88
N ASN A 222 -1.16 11.37 19.43
CA ASN A 222 -1.91 12.37 20.19
C ASN A 222 -1.42 12.54 21.64
N LYS A 223 -0.74 11.53 22.21
CA LYS A 223 -0.23 11.55 23.59
C LYS A 223 1.11 12.24 23.73
N SER A 224 2.01 12.00 22.79
CA SER A 224 3.41 12.41 22.92
C SER A 224 3.68 13.71 22.15
N ASN A 225 4.51 14.58 22.74
CA ASN A 225 5.13 15.68 22.00
C ASN A 225 6.00 15.07 20.88
N LEU A 226 5.88 15.59 19.65
CA LEU A 226 6.57 15.04 18.48
C LEU A 226 8.09 14.90 18.70
N ASP A 227 8.68 15.82 19.45
CA ASP A 227 10.13 15.90 19.72
C ASP A 227 10.66 14.72 20.58
N GLU A 228 9.84 14.12 21.45
CA GLU A 228 10.26 12.98 22.29
C GLU A 228 10.23 11.63 21.53
N ILE A 229 9.39 11.53 20.50
CA ILE A 229 9.20 10.30 19.71
C ILE A 229 10.29 10.12 18.64
N GLU A 230 10.84 11.22 18.14
CA GLU A 230 11.74 11.26 16.96
C GLU A 230 13.09 10.52 17.16
N SER A 231 13.42 10.07 18.38
CA SER A 231 14.71 9.43 18.71
C SER A 231 14.66 7.93 18.98
N ILE A 232 13.47 7.30 18.93
CA ILE A 232 13.30 5.90 19.32
C ILE A 232 13.59 4.97 18.14
N VAL A 233 14.49 4.01 18.33
CA VAL A 233 14.83 2.97 17.35
C VAL A 233 13.58 2.16 17.00
N PHE A 234 13.48 1.68 15.76
CA PHE A 234 12.30 0.99 15.22
C PHE A 234 11.69 -0.07 16.15
N ASP A 235 12.50 -0.96 16.73
CA ASP A 235 12.00 -2.06 17.57
C ASP A 235 11.47 -1.52 18.92
N ASP A 236 12.20 -0.62 19.57
CA ASP A 236 11.77 0.06 20.81
C ASP A 236 10.46 0.85 20.64
N TYR A 237 10.29 1.49 19.47
CA TYR A 237 9.06 2.21 19.14
C TYR A 237 7.86 1.26 19.02
N LEU A 238 8.06 0.09 18.39
CA LEU A 238 7.03 -0.93 18.32
C LEU A 238 6.68 -1.46 19.70
N GLU A 239 7.67 -1.75 20.55
CA GLU A 239 7.42 -2.19 21.92
C GLU A 239 6.60 -1.14 22.71
N THR A 240 6.97 0.13 22.59
CA THR A 240 6.26 1.25 23.22
C THR A 240 4.79 1.33 22.77
N LEU A 241 4.56 1.25 21.45
CA LEU A 241 3.22 1.28 20.85
C LEU A 241 2.32 0.13 21.36
N LEU A 242 2.91 -1.04 21.55
CA LEU A 242 2.21 -2.25 21.99
C LEU A 242 2.01 -2.30 23.51
N ALA A 243 2.87 -1.63 24.27
CA ALA A 243 2.76 -1.50 25.72
C ALA A 243 1.65 -0.51 26.12
N ASP A 244 1.66 0.73 25.59
CA ASP A 244 0.70 1.79 25.95
C ASP A 244 -0.22 2.21 24.79
N SER A 245 -1.20 1.36 24.54
CA SER A 245 -2.05 1.45 23.35
C SER A 245 -3.22 2.45 23.43
N GLY A 246 -3.42 3.13 24.57
CA GLY A 246 -4.54 4.05 24.78
C GLY A 246 -5.93 3.38 24.74
N ALA A 247 -6.93 4.05 24.17
CA ALA A 247 -8.27 3.50 24.00
C ALA A 247 -8.32 2.51 22.83
N GLY A 248 -8.75 1.27 23.07
CA GLY A 248 -8.85 0.23 22.04
C GLY A 248 -10.17 0.26 21.29
N LEU A 249 -10.31 -0.62 20.29
CA LEU A 249 -11.53 -0.71 19.47
C LEU A 249 -12.39 -1.90 19.85
N ASN A 250 -13.71 -1.71 19.91
CA ASN A 250 -14.64 -2.83 20.02
C ASN A 250 -15.00 -3.40 18.63
N ILE A 251 -15.65 -4.56 18.59
CA ILE A 251 -16.07 -5.23 17.35
C ILE A 251 -16.95 -4.33 16.45
N MET A 252 -17.81 -3.51 17.05
CA MET A 252 -18.74 -2.65 16.31
C MET A 252 -17.96 -1.56 15.58
N SER A 253 -17.05 -0.86 16.27
CA SER A 253 -16.18 0.16 15.67
C SER A 253 -15.31 -0.42 14.55
N ILE A 254 -14.73 -1.60 14.75
CA ILE A 254 -13.93 -2.27 13.70
C ILE A 254 -14.79 -2.55 12.46
N SER A 255 -16.00 -3.06 12.65
CA SER A 255 -16.94 -3.33 11.55
C SER A 255 -17.35 -2.05 10.82
N GLU A 256 -17.64 -0.97 11.55
CA GLU A 256 -18.02 0.32 10.97
C GLU A 256 -16.88 0.98 10.18
N MET A 257 -15.65 0.93 10.70
CA MET A 257 -14.46 1.49 10.06
C MET A 257 -14.07 0.68 8.81
N THR A 258 -14.12 -0.65 8.89
CA THR A 258 -13.69 -1.53 7.79
C THR A 258 -14.78 -1.80 6.76
N LYS A 259 -16.06 -1.57 7.11
CA LYS A 259 -17.24 -2.02 6.36
C LYS A 259 -17.33 -3.55 6.21
N ILE A 260 -16.49 -4.31 6.92
CA ILE A 260 -16.60 -5.77 6.97
C ILE A 260 -17.80 -6.14 7.87
N PRO A 261 -18.71 -7.05 7.45
CA PRO A 261 -19.84 -7.46 8.28
C PRO A 261 -19.43 -7.91 9.67
N ARG A 262 -20.21 -7.50 10.69
CA ARG A 262 -19.89 -7.75 12.11
C ARG A 262 -19.61 -9.22 12.42
N ALA A 263 -20.40 -10.14 11.89
CA ALA A 263 -20.19 -11.58 12.09
C ALA A 263 -18.83 -12.06 11.55
N THR A 264 -18.41 -11.51 10.40
CA THR A 264 -17.10 -11.79 9.80
C THR A 264 -15.97 -11.21 10.65
N VAL A 265 -16.14 -10.00 11.20
CA VAL A 265 -15.18 -9.40 12.14
C VAL A 265 -15.02 -10.28 13.39
N ILE A 266 -16.12 -10.74 14.00
CA ILE A 266 -16.08 -11.62 15.18
C ILE A 266 -15.26 -12.88 14.90
N ARG A 267 -15.52 -13.57 13.79
CA ARG A 267 -14.80 -14.80 13.42
C ARG A 267 -13.30 -14.55 13.25
N LYS A 268 -12.93 -13.44 12.60
CA LYS A 268 -11.53 -13.08 12.34
C LYS A 268 -10.80 -12.60 13.58
N MET A 269 -11.48 -11.88 14.47
CA MET A 269 -10.93 -11.49 15.77
C MET A 269 -10.67 -12.71 16.65
N LYS A 270 -11.57 -13.70 16.66
CA LYS A 270 -11.35 -14.97 17.37
C LYS A 270 -10.09 -15.69 16.87
N TYR A 271 -9.86 -15.71 15.56
CA TYR A 271 -8.62 -16.21 14.99
C TYR A 271 -7.41 -15.43 15.52
N LEU A 272 -7.44 -14.09 15.43
CA LEU A 272 -6.34 -13.24 15.92
C LEU A 272 -6.05 -13.43 17.42
N GLU A 273 -7.08 -13.64 18.24
CA GLU A 273 -6.92 -13.95 19.68
C GLU A 273 -6.27 -15.31 19.89
N ASN A 274 -6.71 -16.34 19.16
CA ASN A 274 -6.14 -17.68 19.24
C ASN A 274 -4.67 -17.70 18.83
N GLU A 275 -4.33 -16.97 17.76
CA GLU A 275 -2.96 -16.76 17.30
C GLU A 275 -2.18 -15.79 18.19
N LYS A 276 -2.79 -15.24 19.25
CA LYS A 276 -2.18 -14.28 20.18
C LYS A 276 -1.61 -13.03 19.48
N LEU A 277 -2.19 -12.63 18.35
CA LEU A 277 -1.85 -11.45 17.56
C LEU A 277 -2.61 -10.18 18.02
N VAL A 278 -3.58 -10.35 18.91
CA VAL A 278 -4.33 -9.27 19.58
C VAL A 278 -4.56 -9.62 21.05
N LYS A 279 -4.82 -8.60 21.86
CA LYS A 279 -5.25 -8.71 23.26
C LYS A 279 -6.52 -7.92 23.49
N MET A 280 -7.35 -8.37 24.44
CA MET A 280 -8.62 -7.73 24.81
C MET A 280 -8.59 -7.26 26.27
N ASN A 281 -9.11 -6.06 26.53
CA ASN A 281 -9.26 -5.55 27.90
C ASN A 281 -10.63 -5.93 28.51
N LYS A 282 -10.83 -5.60 29.80
CA LYS A 282 -12.10 -5.84 30.52
C LYS A 282 -13.33 -5.17 29.87
N LYS A 283 -13.13 -4.10 29.08
CA LYS A 283 -14.19 -3.37 28.36
C LYS A 283 -14.49 -3.97 26.97
N LYS A 284 -13.94 -5.15 26.64
CA LYS A 284 -14.06 -5.79 25.32
C LYS A 284 -13.51 -4.93 24.17
N GLN A 285 -12.50 -4.13 24.45
CA GLN A 285 -11.74 -3.39 23.46
C GLN A 285 -10.46 -4.17 23.13
N TYR A 286 -10.14 -4.20 21.84
CA TYR A 286 -9.01 -4.93 21.29
C TYR A 286 -7.85 -4.01 20.97
N TYR A 287 -6.66 -4.60 21.04
CA TYR A 287 -5.36 -4.00 20.81
C TYR A 287 -4.46 -5.00 20.11
N LEU A 288 -3.44 -4.50 19.41
CA LEU A 288 -2.36 -5.39 18.97
C LEU A 288 -1.58 -5.92 20.19
N SER A 289 -1.17 -7.19 20.11
CA SER A 289 -0.32 -7.84 21.10
C SER A 289 1.17 -7.65 20.75
N ASP A 290 2.06 -8.18 21.58
CA ASP A 290 3.51 -8.21 21.32
C ASP A 290 3.81 -8.90 19.97
N PHE A 291 4.66 -8.26 19.16
CA PHE A 291 5.07 -8.72 17.84
C PHE A 291 6.22 -9.71 17.86
N THR A 292 6.98 -9.77 18.96
CA THR A 292 8.23 -10.52 19.10
C THR A 292 8.06 -12.02 18.81
N PRO A 293 7.04 -12.72 19.36
CA PRO A 293 6.86 -14.15 19.11
C PRO A 293 6.54 -14.49 17.64
N PHE A 294 6.04 -13.52 16.88
CA PHE A 294 5.50 -13.73 15.54
C PHE A 294 6.39 -13.19 14.42
N LYS A 295 7.58 -12.69 14.74
CA LYS A 295 8.54 -12.11 13.78
C LYS A 295 7.90 -11.05 12.87
N VAL A 296 6.96 -10.26 13.40
CA VAL A 296 6.31 -9.17 12.63
C VAL A 296 7.32 -8.09 12.27
N SER A 297 8.25 -7.76 13.18
CA SER A 297 9.29 -6.75 12.94
C SER A 297 10.19 -7.07 11.73
N PRO A 298 10.77 -8.29 11.60
CA PRO A 298 11.45 -8.72 10.37
C PRO A 298 10.59 -8.62 9.10
N LEU A 299 9.30 -8.95 9.18
CA LEU A 299 8.39 -8.85 8.04
C LEU A 299 8.18 -7.40 7.60
N ILE A 300 7.96 -6.49 8.55
CA ILE A 300 7.84 -5.05 8.29
C ILE A 300 9.14 -4.52 7.67
N LYS A 301 10.31 -4.89 8.20
CA LYS A 301 11.62 -4.52 7.64
C LYS A 301 11.77 -5.00 6.19
N LYS A 302 11.33 -6.22 5.87
CA LYS A 302 11.29 -6.71 4.47
C LYS A 302 10.38 -5.85 3.58
N HIS A 303 9.22 -5.44 4.08
CA HIS A 303 8.31 -4.57 3.33
C HIS A 303 8.86 -3.16 3.13
N PHE A 304 9.66 -2.65 4.07
CA PHE A 304 10.32 -1.36 3.91
C PHE A 304 11.32 -1.35 2.77
N LYS A 305 11.93 -2.49 2.41
CA LYS A 305 12.78 -2.58 1.22
C LYS A 305 11.98 -2.37 -0.07
N LEU A 306 10.82 -3.05 -0.20
CA LEU A 306 9.93 -2.85 -1.36
C LEU A 306 9.46 -1.40 -1.46
N LYS A 307 9.13 -0.81 -0.31
CA LYS A 307 8.70 0.58 -0.20
C LYS A 307 9.83 1.56 -0.56
N SER A 308 11.05 1.32 -0.09
CA SER A 308 12.18 2.20 -0.33
C SER A 308 12.58 2.19 -1.80
N ASP A 309 12.51 1.04 -2.47
CA ASP A 309 12.70 0.93 -3.91
C ASP A 309 11.68 1.76 -4.69
N PHE A 310 10.40 1.66 -4.34
CA PHE A 310 9.34 2.47 -4.95
C PHE A 310 9.57 3.98 -4.73
N ILE A 311 9.83 4.39 -3.49
CA ILE A 311 10.01 5.81 -3.16
C ILE A 311 11.25 6.37 -3.86
N ALA A 312 12.38 5.67 -3.85
CA ALA A 312 13.59 6.10 -4.53
C ALA A 312 13.35 6.28 -6.03
N LYS A 313 12.62 5.38 -6.70
CA LYS A 313 12.24 5.52 -8.11
C LYS A 313 11.44 6.81 -8.36
N ILE A 314 10.43 7.11 -7.53
CA ILE A 314 9.64 8.34 -7.66
C ILE A 314 10.48 9.59 -7.39
N MET A 315 11.28 9.60 -6.32
CA MET A 315 12.15 10.74 -6.00
C MET A 315 13.16 11.00 -7.10
N ASN A 316 13.74 9.94 -7.70
CA ASN A 316 14.71 10.07 -8.78
C ASN A 316 14.10 10.63 -10.08
N LEU A 317 12.79 10.47 -10.32
CA LEU A 317 12.14 11.20 -11.42
C LEU A 317 12.30 12.72 -11.25
N ILE A 318 12.36 13.21 -10.01
CA ILE A 318 12.38 14.64 -9.65
C ILE A 318 13.80 15.15 -9.38
N LEU A 319 14.66 14.34 -8.77
CA LEU A 319 16.01 14.75 -8.37
C LEU A 319 17.01 14.72 -9.54
N VAL A 320 16.80 13.83 -10.50
CA VAL A 320 17.72 13.55 -11.61
C VAL A 320 17.29 14.29 -12.88
N GLU A 321 16.58 15.43 -12.72
CA GLU A 321 16.04 16.19 -13.84
C GLU A 321 17.13 16.67 -14.82
N GLU A 322 16.73 16.73 -16.09
CA GLU A 322 17.52 17.15 -17.24
C GLU A 322 18.10 18.54 -17.01
N ILE A 323 19.43 18.64 -17.03
CA ILE A 323 20.12 19.93 -16.98
C ILE A 323 20.12 20.49 -18.40
N SER A 324 19.66 21.73 -18.54
CA SER A 324 19.74 22.54 -19.76
C SER A 324 21.18 22.92 -20.07
#